data_AF-A0A519R7I0-F1
#
_entry.id   AF-A0A519R7I0-F1
#
_cell.length_a   1.000
_cell.length_b   1.000
_cell.length_c   1.000
_cell.angle_alpha   90.00
_cell.angle_beta   90.00
_cell.angle_gamma   90.00
#
_symmetry.space_group_name_H-M   'P 1'
#
loop_
_entity.id
_entity.type
_entity.pdbx_description
1 polymer ?
#
loop_
_entity_poly.entity_id
_entity_poly.type
_entity_poly.pdbx_seq_one_letter_code
_entity_poly.pdbx_strand_id
1 'polypeptide(L)' 'AAANKSTADIDGVDDFTESKHWGCNGSLIIDARKKPHHAPELIKDAAIERKVDKMGEKGGVLHGII' A
#
# COMPACT_ATOMS: atom_id res chain seq x y z
N ALA A 1 -4.74 25.42 12.60
CA ALA A 1 -3.86 25.05 13.73
C ALA A 1 -3.54 23.59 13.56
N ALA A 2 -2.26 23.19 13.58
CA ALA A 2 -1.89 21.79 13.37
C ALA A 2 -2.46 20.94 14.51
N ALA A 3 -3.53 20.18 14.23
CA ALA A 3 -4.06 19.18 15.15
C ALA A 3 -2.98 18.13 15.42
N ASN A 4 -2.93 17.65 16.65
CA ASN A 4 -2.05 16.59 17.13
C ASN A 4 -2.25 15.32 16.27
N LYS A 5 -1.45 15.15 15.22
CA LYS A 5 -1.62 14.10 14.21
C LYS A 5 -0.65 12.95 14.47
N SER A 6 -1.20 11.81 14.87
CA SER A 6 -0.46 10.57 15.14
C SER A 6 0.01 9.85 13.86
N THR A 7 -0.44 10.29 12.67
CA THR A 7 -0.18 9.62 11.39
C THR A 7 0.31 10.63 10.35
N ALA A 8 1.42 10.37 9.67
CA ALA A 8 1.96 11.34 8.70
C ALA A 8 1.18 11.36 7.37
N ASP A 9 0.45 10.29 7.05
CA ASP A 9 -0.01 10.00 5.68
C ASP A 9 -1.52 10.17 5.44
N ILE A 10 -2.29 10.64 6.43
CA ILE A 10 -3.76 10.77 6.29
C ILE A 10 -4.19 12.19 6.59
N ASP A 11 -4.54 12.99 5.60
CA ASP A 11 -5.06 14.35 5.79
C ASP A 11 -6.57 14.43 5.56
N GLY A 12 -7.23 15.45 6.09
CA GLY A 12 -8.65 15.68 5.91
C GLY A 12 -8.94 17.13 5.58
N VAL A 13 -9.89 17.40 4.68
CA VAL A 13 -10.40 18.76 4.46
C VAL A 13 -11.32 19.11 5.63
N ASP A 14 -11.02 20.21 6.32
CA ASP A 14 -11.73 20.60 7.56
C ASP A 14 -11.70 19.45 8.59
N ASP A 15 -10.48 19.04 8.96
CA ASP A 15 -10.25 17.96 9.93
C ASP A 15 -10.48 18.42 11.37
N PHE A 16 -10.93 17.50 12.21
CA PHE A 16 -11.28 17.76 13.59
C PHE A 16 -10.93 16.58 14.49
N THR A 17 -10.76 16.87 15.78
CA THR A 17 -10.63 15.85 16.82
C THR A 17 -11.69 16.08 17.89
N GLU A 18 -12.58 15.11 18.08
CA GLU A 18 -13.63 15.13 19.11
C GLU A 18 -13.56 13.85 19.95
N SER A 19 -13.54 13.98 21.28
CA SER A 19 -13.52 12.82 22.19
C SER A 19 -12.45 11.78 21.84
N LYS A 20 -11.24 12.22 21.45
CA LYS A 20 -10.09 11.41 20.99
C LYS A 20 -10.26 10.71 19.63
N HIS A 21 -11.30 11.02 18.87
CA HIS A 21 -11.50 10.54 17.51
C HIS A 21 -11.10 11.63 16.54
N TRP A 22 -10.28 11.30 15.54
CA TRP A 22 -9.95 12.20 14.44
C TRP A 22 -10.89 11.93 13.25
N GLY A 23 -11.34 12.97 12.58
CA GLY A 23 -12.19 12.90 11.39
C GLY A 23 -12.08 14.15 10.53
N CYS A 24 -12.88 14.23 9.46
CA CYS A 24 -12.95 15.41 8.60
C CYS A 24 -14.37 15.61 8.04
N ASN A 25 -14.76 16.87 7.85
CA ASN A 25 -16.07 17.21 7.27
C ASN A 25 -16.07 17.17 5.73
N GLY A 26 -14.89 17.24 5.11
CA GLY A 26 -14.69 17.11 3.68
C GLY A 26 -14.02 15.81 3.28
N SER A 27 -13.27 15.85 2.17
CA SER A 27 -12.57 14.68 1.64
C SER A 27 -11.44 14.21 2.55
N LEU A 28 -11.35 12.88 2.70
CA LEU A 28 -10.17 12.20 3.23
C LEU A 28 -9.10 12.12 2.14
N ILE A 29 -7.86 12.45 2.49
CA ILE A 29 -6.69 12.42 1.62
C ILE A 29 -5.72 11.41 2.21
N ILE A 30 -5.31 10.42 1.42
CA ILE A 30 -4.32 9.42 1.82
C ILE A 30 -3.07 9.60 0.94
N ASP A 31 -1.95 9.93 1.57
CA ASP A 31 -0.67 10.09 0.90
C ASP A 31 -0.03 8.72 0.64
N ALA A 32 -0.26 8.18 -0.56
CA ALA A 32 0.29 6.90 -0.99
C ALA A 32 1.73 7.00 -1.56
N ARG A 33 2.42 8.13 -1.39
CA ARG A 33 3.78 8.30 -1.94
C ARG A 33 4.81 7.47 -1.17
N LYS A 34 5.82 6.97 -1.88
CA LYS A 34 7.01 6.36 -1.29
C LYS A 34 7.76 7.40 -0.43
N LYS A 35 8.16 7.00 0.78
CA LYS A 35 8.94 7.85 1.70
C LYS A 35 10.39 7.36 1.78
N PRO A 36 11.38 8.23 2.10
CA PRO A 36 12.79 7.84 2.18
C PRO A 36 13.10 6.73 3.19
N HIS A 37 12.26 6.57 4.22
CA HIS A 37 12.41 5.54 5.24
C HIS A 37 11.64 4.25 4.92
N HIS A 38 10.85 4.21 3.82
CA HIS A 38 10.24 2.96 3.38
C HIS A 38 11.33 1.99 2.95
N ALA A 39 11.11 0.71 3.23
CA ALA A 39 11.97 -0.34 2.70
C ALA A 39 12.03 -0.24 1.16
N PRO A 40 13.16 -0.65 0.56
CA PRO A 40 13.22 -0.84 -0.88
C PRO A 40 12.09 -1.76 -1.36
N GLU A 41 11.67 -1.57 -2.61
CA GLU A 41 10.71 -2.46 -3.24
C GLU A 41 11.31 -3.86 -3.39
N LEU A 42 10.45 -4.88 -3.36
CA LEU A 42 10.85 -6.23 -3.69
C LEU A 42 11.30 -6.27 -5.15
N ILE A 43 12.56 -6.63 -5.37
CA ILE A 43 13.13 -6.81 -6.70
C ILE A 43 12.84 -8.26 -7.13
N LYS A 44 12.15 -8.40 -8.26
CA LYS A 44 11.87 -9.71 -8.84
C LYS A 44 13.16 -10.38 -9.33
N ASP A 45 13.30 -11.66 -9.02
CA ASP A 45 14.38 -12.48 -9.56
C ASP A 45 13.89 -13.17 -10.86
N ALA A 46 14.51 -12.81 -11.98
CA ALA A 46 14.10 -13.32 -13.29
C ALA A 46 14.29 -14.84 -13.44
N ALA A 47 15.22 -15.47 -12.71
CA ALA A 47 15.38 -16.92 -12.73
C ALA A 47 14.29 -17.62 -11.91
N ILE A 48 13.81 -16.99 -10.83
CA ILE A 48 12.68 -17.48 -10.06
C ILE A 48 11.36 -17.28 -10.83
N GLU A 49 11.13 -16.12 -11.43
CA GLU A 49 9.92 -15.89 -12.24
C GLU A 49 9.78 -16.93 -13.35
N ARG A 50 10.85 -17.19 -14.13
CA ARG A 50 10.83 -18.23 -15.17
C ARG A 50 10.52 -19.63 -14.66
N LYS A 51 10.82 -19.95 -13.40
CA LYS A 51 10.45 -21.26 -12.82
C LYS A 51 8.97 -21.32 -12.53
N VAL A 52 8.39 -20.24 -12.00
CA VAL A 52 6.96 -20.14 -11.70
C VAL A 52 6.14 -20.09 -12.99
N ASP A 53 6.57 -19.33 -13.99
CA ASP A 53 5.91 -19.24 -15.29
C ASP A 53 5.74 -20.62 -15.92
N LYS A 54 6.81 -21.44 -15.93
CA LYS A 54 6.77 -22.83 -16.42
C LYS A 54 5.79 -23.72 -15.67
N MET A 55 5.53 -23.46 -14.39
CA MET A 55 4.55 -24.23 -13.64
C MET A 55 3.11 -23.89 -14.05
N GLY A 56 2.86 -22.66 -14.54
CA GLY A 56 1.57 -22.22 -15.06
C GLY A 56 1.29 -22.61 -16.52
N GLU A 57 2.31 -23.01 -17.28
CA GLU A 57 2.16 -23.50 -18.65
C GLU A 57 1.30 -24.76 -18.76
N LYS A 58 0.74 -25.03 -19.94
CA LYS A 58 -0.10 -26.22 -20.20
C LYS A 58 0.63 -27.51 -19.85
N GLY A 59 0.05 -28.27 -18.91
CA GLY A 59 0.64 -29.50 -18.37
C GLY A 59 1.52 -29.31 -17.14
N GLY A 60 1.75 -28.05 -16.71
CA GLY A 60 2.40 -27.69 -15.46
C GLY A 60 1.48 -27.86 -14.25
N VAL A 61 2.08 -27.95 -13.06
CA VAL A 61 1.37 -28.24 -11.80
C VAL A 61 0.48 -27.11 -11.31
N LEU A 62 0.67 -25.89 -11.80
CA LEU A 62 -0.16 -24.72 -11.49
C LEU A 62 -1.05 -24.30 -12.66
N HIS A 63 -1.10 -25.08 -13.75
CA HIS A 63 -1.88 -24.75 -14.94
C HIS A 63 -3.38 -24.60 -14.62
N GLY A 64 -3.94 -23.43 -14.98
CA GLY A 64 -5.34 -23.09 -14.72
C GLY A 64 -5.63 -22.59 -13.30
N ILE A 65 -4.60 -22.46 -12.46
CA ILE A 65 -4.66 -21.85 -11.13
C ILE A 65 -4.03 -20.45 -11.15
N ILE A 66 -2.89 -20.31 -11.85
CA ILE A 66 -2.21 -19.04 -12.13
C ILE A 66 -2.16 -18.76 -13.62
#